data_AF-A0A964QF29-F1
#
_entry.id   AF-A0A964QF29-F1
#
_cell.length_a   1.000
_cell.length_b   1.000
_cell.length_c   1.000
_cell.angle_alpha   90.00
_cell.angle_beta   90.00
_cell.angle_gamma   90.00
#
_symmetry.space_group_name_H-M   'P 1'
#
loop_
_entity.id
_entity.type
_entity.pdbx_description
1 polymer ?
#
loop_
_entity_poly.entity_id
_entity_poly.type
_entity_poly.pdbx_seq_one_letter_code
_entity_poly.pdbx_strand_id
1 'polypeptide(L)'
;MQKDNKRFIELDYLRVIAIALMIAYHLVYDLQIYYGFETNLYGTFWSVLEKISAGMFLMLTGLCFTLSWESTPQYGKFLKRGLRILAYAAVISIVTYAFDPVTFVRFGILHLIAVTTVLLPLFTRLGRLNSLIGLLVLATGIAVKGTIVDTPLLLPFGFLPAGFNSVDYFPLLPWFGVSLIGMALGYGYETSRNKWFVPATSQSRLQTIVTSISKRSLFIYMLHQPVLLLMLRLALGTRS
;
A
#
# COMPACT_ATOMS: atom_id res chain seq x y z
N MET A 1 23.11 -18.18 -16.41
CA MET A 1 23.47 -16.92 -15.73
C MET A 1 22.53 -16.72 -14.55
N GLN A 2 22.98 -16.95 -13.32
CA GLN A 2 22.26 -16.50 -12.13
C GLN A 2 22.14 -14.97 -12.22
N LYS A 3 20.93 -14.45 -12.44
CA LYS A 3 20.65 -13.03 -12.19
C LYS A 3 20.96 -12.83 -10.71
N ASP A 4 22.11 -12.23 -10.40
CA ASP A 4 22.39 -11.74 -9.04
C ASP A 4 21.15 -11.06 -8.52
N ASN A 5 20.86 -11.29 -7.24
CA ASN A 5 19.72 -10.74 -6.50
C ASN A 5 19.94 -9.22 -6.32
N LYS A 6 20.03 -8.48 -7.43
CA LYS A 6 20.37 -7.07 -7.51
C LYS A 6 19.22 -6.30 -6.90
N ARG A 7 19.53 -5.74 -5.74
CA ARG A 7 18.64 -4.89 -4.99
C ARG A 7 18.75 -3.46 -5.51
N PHE A 8 17.61 -2.82 -5.69
CA PHE A 8 17.52 -1.45 -6.19
C PHE A 8 17.36 -0.50 -5.00
N ILE A 9 18.37 0.32 -4.74
CA ILE A 9 18.43 1.15 -3.52
C ILE A 9 17.41 2.30 -3.57
N GLU A 10 17.12 2.82 -4.75
CA GLU A 10 16.17 3.85 -5.08
C GLU A 10 14.75 3.40 -4.71
N LEU A 11 14.43 2.12 -4.97
CA LEU A 11 13.17 1.54 -4.54
C LEU A 11 13.08 1.41 -3.02
N ASP A 12 14.21 1.21 -2.34
CA ASP A 12 14.23 1.23 -0.88
C ASP A 12 14.01 2.63 -0.33
N TYR A 13 14.65 3.65 -0.90
CA TYR A 13 14.41 5.04 -0.52
C TYR A 13 12.93 5.42 -0.72
N LEU A 14 12.34 5.11 -1.87
CA LEU A 14 10.93 5.40 -2.13
C LEU A 14 10.00 4.69 -1.14
N ARG A 15 10.30 3.43 -0.75
CA ARG A 15 9.53 2.73 0.29
C ARG A 15 9.67 3.38 1.66
N VAL A 16 10.88 3.79 2.05
CA VAL A 16 11.10 4.47 3.33
C VAL A 16 10.37 5.80 3.37
N ILE A 17 10.36 6.56 2.28
CA ILE A 17 9.57 7.80 2.15
C ILE A 17 8.07 7.50 2.31
N ALA A 18 7.55 6.49 1.60
CA ALA A 18 6.15 6.10 1.71
C ALA A 18 5.75 5.74 3.16
N ILE A 19 6.60 4.99 3.87
CA ILE A 19 6.43 4.65 5.29
C ILE A 19 6.41 5.90 6.17
N ALA A 20 7.36 6.80 5.98
CA ALA A 20 7.45 8.03 6.77
C ALA A 20 6.20 8.91 6.60
N LEU A 21 5.71 9.06 5.36
CA LEU A 21 4.47 9.78 5.07
C LEU A 21 3.25 9.13 5.74
N MET A 22 3.14 7.80 5.67
CA MET A 22 2.05 7.07 6.31
C MET A 22 2.06 7.26 7.84
N ILE A 23 3.24 7.17 8.47
CA ILE A 23 3.39 7.38 9.92
C ILE A 23 3.02 8.81 10.29
N ALA A 24 3.49 9.81 9.53
CA ALA A 24 3.22 11.20 9.78
C ALA A 24 1.70 11.50 9.69
N TYR A 25 1.01 10.95 8.70
CA TYR A 25 -0.44 11.09 8.58
C TYR A 25 -1.17 10.49 9.79
N HIS A 26 -0.88 9.23 10.13
CA HIS A 26 -1.56 8.55 11.24
C HIS A 26 -1.28 9.19 12.60
N LEU A 27 -0.08 9.73 12.81
CA LEU A 27 0.25 10.49 14.01
C LEU A 27 -0.68 11.71 14.18
N VAL A 28 -0.90 12.48 13.10
CA VAL A 28 -1.78 13.66 13.15
C VAL A 28 -3.24 13.25 13.25
N TYR A 29 -3.64 12.19 12.55
CA TYR A 29 -4.97 11.59 12.67
C TYR A 29 -5.26 11.22 14.13
N ASP A 30 -4.36 10.48 14.78
CA ASP A 30 -4.55 10.00 16.15
C ASP A 30 -4.58 11.15 17.17
N LEU A 31 -3.71 12.16 17.00
CA LEU A 31 -3.70 13.35 17.84
C LEU A 31 -5.02 14.12 17.78
N GLN A 32 -5.62 14.25 16.60
CA GLN A 32 -6.90 14.94 16.46
C GLN A 32 -8.06 14.09 16.99
N ILE A 33 -8.14 12.83 16.57
CA ILE A 33 -9.31 11.97 16.84
C ILE A 33 -9.35 11.48 18.29
N TYR A 34 -8.20 11.09 18.87
CA TYR A 34 -8.17 10.52 20.22
C TYR A 34 -7.72 11.49 21.31
N TYR A 35 -7.02 12.58 20.96
CA TYR A 35 -6.48 13.54 21.95
C TYR A 35 -7.04 14.96 21.82
N GLY A 36 -7.94 15.20 20.85
CA GLY A 36 -8.64 16.47 20.68
C GLY A 36 -7.74 17.63 20.25
N PHE A 37 -6.56 17.35 19.67
CA PHE A 37 -5.72 18.41 19.12
C PHE A 37 -6.41 19.01 17.89
N GLU A 38 -6.57 20.33 17.87
CA GLU A 38 -7.09 21.04 16.71
C GLU A 38 -6.04 21.01 15.59
N THR A 39 -6.25 20.12 14.61
CA THR A 39 -5.43 20.06 13.40
C THR A 39 -6.29 20.21 12.16
N ASN A 40 -5.68 20.58 11.03
CA ASN A 40 -6.37 20.67 9.75
C ASN A 40 -6.33 19.32 9.00
N LEU A 41 -6.58 18.20 9.69
CA LEU A 41 -6.48 16.84 9.14
C LEU A 41 -7.31 16.63 7.87
N TYR A 42 -8.50 17.22 7.82
CA TYR A 42 -9.38 17.16 6.64
C TYR A 42 -9.04 18.21 5.57
N GLY A 43 -8.04 19.06 5.81
CA GLY A 43 -7.53 20.02 4.85
C GLY A 43 -6.82 19.37 3.66
N THR A 44 -6.55 20.18 2.64
CA THR A 44 -5.93 19.73 1.38
C THR A 44 -4.59 19.03 1.61
N PHE A 45 -3.75 19.55 2.52
CA PHE A 45 -2.41 19.00 2.74
C PHE A 45 -2.43 17.54 3.21
N TRP A 46 -3.08 17.27 4.36
CA TRP A 46 -3.10 15.94 4.96
C TRP A 46 -3.89 14.92 4.12
N SER A 47 -5.02 15.34 3.54
CA SER A 47 -5.82 14.49 2.66
C SER A 47 -5.13 14.13 1.34
N VAL A 48 -4.24 14.99 0.83
CA VAL A 48 -3.39 14.67 -0.33
C VAL A 48 -2.21 13.81 0.09
N LEU A 49 -1.60 14.09 1.24
CA LEU A 49 -0.46 13.34 1.77
C LEU A 49 -0.82 11.85 2.00
N GLU A 50 -1.98 11.56 2.58
CA GLU A 50 -2.52 10.21 2.73
C GLU A 50 -2.58 9.47 1.37
N LYS A 51 -3.21 10.10 0.38
CA LYS A 51 -3.39 9.54 -0.97
C LYS A 51 -2.06 9.32 -1.69
N ILE A 52 -1.11 10.26 -1.54
CA ILE A 52 0.25 10.13 -2.08
C ILE A 52 0.95 8.95 -1.42
N SER A 53 0.90 8.84 -0.09
CA SER A 53 1.55 7.75 0.63
C SER A 53 0.99 6.38 0.20
N ALA A 54 -0.34 6.21 0.21
CA ALA A 54 -0.99 4.98 -0.23
C ALA A 54 -0.69 4.68 -1.72
N GLY A 55 -0.76 5.70 -2.57
CA GLY A 55 -0.42 5.59 -3.99
C GLY A 55 1.02 5.14 -4.22
N MET A 56 1.98 5.65 -3.45
CA MET A 56 3.38 5.21 -3.50
C MET A 56 3.51 3.73 -3.15
N PHE A 57 2.88 3.25 -2.07
CA PHE A 57 2.93 1.84 -1.68
C PHE A 57 2.40 0.91 -2.78
N LEU A 58 1.26 1.26 -3.37
CA LEU A 58 0.59 0.46 -4.38
C LEU A 58 1.33 0.48 -5.71
N MET A 59 1.86 1.64 -6.11
CA MET A 59 2.71 1.78 -7.29
C MET A 59 4.00 0.98 -7.14
N LEU A 60 4.67 1.08 -5.99
CA LEU A 60 5.87 0.31 -5.68
C LEU A 60 5.58 -1.20 -5.62
N THR A 61 4.38 -1.61 -5.18
CA THR A 61 3.95 -3.02 -5.19
C THR A 61 3.94 -3.56 -6.61
N GLY A 62 3.33 -2.85 -7.56
CA GLY A 62 3.31 -3.23 -8.98
C GLY A 62 4.70 -3.24 -9.61
N LEU A 63 5.49 -2.19 -9.36
CA LEU A 63 6.85 -2.08 -9.89
C LEU A 63 7.74 -3.23 -9.40
N CYS A 64 7.76 -3.47 -8.09
CA CYS A 64 8.58 -4.51 -7.48
C CYS A 64 8.09 -5.91 -7.84
N PHE A 65 6.79 -6.09 -8.07
CA PHE A 65 6.24 -7.31 -8.63
C PHE A 65 6.88 -7.62 -9.98
N THR A 66 6.90 -6.66 -10.92
CA THR A 66 7.49 -6.86 -12.26
C THR A 66 8.94 -7.30 -12.18
N LEU A 67 9.75 -6.62 -11.37
CA LEU A 67 11.17 -6.96 -11.20
C LEU A 67 11.38 -8.38 -10.63
N SER A 68 10.52 -8.79 -9.69
CA SER A 68 10.55 -10.15 -9.16
C SER A 68 10.02 -11.18 -10.17
N TRP A 69 9.03 -10.83 -10.99
CA TRP A 69 8.43 -11.71 -11.99
C TRP A 69 9.41 -12.00 -13.11
N GLU A 70 10.06 -10.96 -13.66
CA GLU A 70 11.11 -11.06 -14.69
C GLU A 70 12.38 -11.79 -14.23
N SER A 71 12.50 -12.06 -12.93
CA SER A 71 13.57 -12.86 -12.35
C SER A 71 13.14 -14.31 -12.08
N THR A 72 11.90 -14.53 -11.62
CA THR A 72 11.33 -15.86 -11.37
C THR A 72 9.81 -15.87 -11.62
N PRO A 73 9.36 -16.15 -12.87
CA PRO A 73 7.95 -16.09 -13.23
C PRO A 73 7.21 -17.33 -12.75
N GLN A 74 6.70 -17.27 -11.52
CA GLN A 74 5.99 -18.38 -10.88
C GLN A 74 4.70 -17.91 -10.24
N TYR A 75 3.55 -18.24 -10.84
CA TYR A 75 2.24 -17.86 -10.31
C TYR A 75 2.04 -18.34 -8.86
N GLY A 76 2.39 -19.61 -8.58
CA GLY A 76 2.23 -20.20 -7.24
C GLY A 76 2.99 -19.47 -6.13
N LYS A 77 4.13 -18.82 -6.43
CA LYS A 77 4.88 -18.01 -5.48
C LYS A 77 4.09 -16.76 -5.06
N PHE A 78 3.48 -16.07 -6.02
CA PHE A 78 2.68 -14.88 -5.76
C PHE A 78 1.33 -15.20 -5.15
N LEU A 79 0.69 -16.31 -5.55
CA LEU A 79 -0.51 -16.81 -4.90
C LEU A 79 -0.26 -17.09 -3.40
N LYS A 80 0.79 -17.86 -3.06
CA LYS A 80 1.16 -18.14 -1.66
C LYS A 80 1.45 -16.86 -0.88
N ARG A 81 2.13 -15.88 -1.50
CA ARG A 81 2.41 -14.59 -0.87
C ARG A 81 1.12 -13.80 -0.62
N GLY A 82 0.24 -13.71 -1.62
CA GLY A 82 -1.04 -13.02 -1.52
C GLY A 82 -1.92 -13.63 -0.43
N LEU A 83 -2.05 -14.96 -0.40
CA LEU A 83 -2.81 -15.66 0.64
C LEU A 83 -2.25 -15.43 2.05
N ARG A 84 -0.92 -15.37 2.21
CA ARG A 84 -0.29 -15.03 3.50
C ARG A 84 -0.63 -13.60 3.94
N ILE A 85 -0.57 -12.64 3.03
CA ILE A 85 -0.93 -11.24 3.34
C ILE A 85 -2.43 -11.14 3.65
N LEU A 86 -3.28 -11.87 2.92
CA LEU A 86 -4.72 -11.93 3.18
C LEU A 86 -5.01 -12.49 4.58
N ALA A 87 -4.28 -13.52 5.01
CA ALA A 87 -4.41 -14.06 6.36
C ALA A 87 -4.07 -13.01 7.43
N TYR A 88 -2.99 -12.24 7.24
CA TYR A 88 -2.68 -11.11 8.15
C TYR A 88 -3.75 -10.03 8.13
N ALA A 89 -4.28 -9.70 6.95
CA ALA A 89 -5.35 -8.72 6.80
C ALA A 89 -6.62 -9.17 7.54
N ALA A 90 -6.99 -10.45 7.44
CA ALA A 90 -8.13 -11.02 8.16
C ALA A 90 -7.93 -10.98 9.69
N VAL A 91 -6.72 -11.27 10.18
CA VAL A 91 -6.41 -11.12 11.61
C VAL A 91 -6.61 -9.68 12.06
N ILE A 92 -6.16 -8.69 11.29
CA ILE A 92 -6.35 -7.27 11.62
C ILE A 92 -7.84 -6.90 11.61
N SER A 93 -8.61 -7.39 10.63
CA SER A 93 -10.07 -7.20 10.63
C SER A 93 -10.75 -7.78 11.86
N ILE A 94 -10.39 -8.99 12.27
CA ILE A 94 -10.95 -9.64 13.47
C ILE A 94 -10.58 -8.85 14.73
N VAL A 95 -9.31 -8.48 14.87
CA VAL A 95 -8.82 -7.72 16.03
C VAL A 95 -9.51 -6.36 16.09
N THR A 96 -9.57 -5.63 14.98
CA THR A 96 -10.24 -4.31 14.94
C THR A 96 -11.75 -4.42 15.17
N TYR A 97 -12.39 -5.49 14.69
CA TYR A 97 -13.80 -5.77 14.99
C TYR A 97 -14.06 -6.01 16.47
N ALA A 98 -13.14 -6.68 17.17
CA ALA A 98 -13.26 -6.89 18.60
C ALA A 98 -13.11 -5.58 19.42
N PHE A 99 -12.41 -4.56 18.89
CA PHE A 99 -12.25 -3.26 19.55
C PHE A 99 -13.36 -2.27 19.19
N ASP A 100 -13.70 -2.15 17.90
CA ASP A 100 -14.77 -1.27 17.41
C ASP A 100 -15.55 -1.97 16.27
N PRO A 101 -16.69 -2.62 16.59
CA PRO A 101 -17.52 -3.29 15.59
C PRO A 101 -18.14 -2.35 14.54
N VAL A 102 -18.20 -1.05 14.80
CA VAL A 102 -18.81 -0.07 13.89
C VAL A 102 -17.83 0.31 12.79
N THR A 103 -16.57 0.59 13.16
CA THR A 103 -15.56 1.16 12.26
C THR A 103 -14.41 0.22 11.92
N PHE A 104 -14.46 -1.06 12.29
CA PHE A 104 -13.41 -2.04 11.97
C PHE A 104 -12.99 -2.10 10.49
N VAL A 105 -11.80 -2.63 10.25
CA VAL A 105 -11.22 -2.73 8.91
C VAL A 105 -11.96 -3.78 8.08
N ARG A 106 -12.83 -3.33 7.16
CA ARG A 106 -13.61 -4.22 6.29
C ARG A 106 -12.86 -4.63 5.01
N PHE A 107 -12.21 -3.68 4.36
CA PHE A 107 -11.39 -3.90 3.16
C PHE A 107 -10.27 -2.85 3.08
N GLY A 108 -9.33 -2.92 4.03
CA GLY A 108 -8.19 -2.02 4.13
C GLY A 108 -7.08 -2.29 3.11
N ILE A 109 -5.99 -1.52 3.16
CA ILE A 109 -4.91 -1.61 2.15
C ILE A 109 -4.27 -3.00 2.09
N LEU A 110 -4.21 -3.75 3.20
CA LEU A 110 -3.60 -5.08 3.22
C LEU A 110 -4.45 -6.11 2.45
N HIS A 111 -5.78 -5.98 2.49
CA HIS A 111 -6.68 -6.77 1.64
C HIS A 111 -6.40 -6.45 0.18
N LEU A 112 -6.30 -5.16 -0.16
CA LEU A 112 -5.99 -4.71 -1.50
C LEU A 112 -4.61 -5.21 -1.98
N ILE A 113 -3.56 -5.11 -1.17
CA ILE A 113 -2.22 -5.60 -1.51
C ILE A 113 -2.24 -7.12 -1.72
N ALA A 114 -2.98 -7.87 -0.89
CA ALA A 114 -3.13 -9.31 -1.04
C ALA A 114 -3.79 -9.67 -2.39
N VAL A 115 -4.94 -9.07 -2.68
CA VAL A 115 -5.67 -9.29 -3.94
C VAL A 115 -4.84 -8.86 -5.14
N THR A 116 -4.25 -7.66 -5.09
CA THR A 116 -3.36 -7.14 -6.13
C THR A 116 -2.19 -8.09 -6.40
N THR A 117 -1.56 -8.64 -5.37
CA THR A 117 -0.45 -9.59 -5.52
C THR A 117 -0.87 -10.86 -6.27
N VAL A 118 -2.11 -11.32 -6.08
CA VAL A 118 -2.67 -12.49 -6.79
C VAL A 118 -3.08 -12.14 -8.23
N LEU A 119 -3.58 -10.92 -8.46
CA LEU A 119 -4.05 -10.48 -9.77
C LEU A 119 -2.91 -10.10 -10.73
N LEU A 120 -1.86 -9.43 -10.25
CA LEU A 120 -0.77 -8.92 -11.10
C LEU A 120 -0.16 -9.94 -12.08
N PRO A 121 0.06 -11.22 -11.73
CA PRO A 121 0.51 -12.25 -12.69
C PRO A 121 -0.34 -12.37 -13.96
N LEU A 122 -1.65 -12.14 -13.86
CA LEU A 122 -2.58 -12.23 -15.00
C LEU A 122 -2.34 -11.12 -16.04
N PHE A 123 -1.72 -10.03 -15.62
CA PHE A 123 -1.47 -8.83 -16.44
C PHE A 123 -0.06 -8.79 -17.04
N THR A 124 0.77 -9.81 -16.76
CA THR A 124 2.19 -9.85 -17.18
C THR A 124 2.39 -9.82 -18.68
N ARG A 125 1.48 -10.45 -19.44
CA ARG A 125 1.54 -10.50 -20.91
C ARG A 125 1.37 -9.13 -21.59
N LEU A 126 0.82 -8.15 -20.88
CA LEU A 126 0.51 -6.83 -21.43
C LEU A 126 1.67 -5.84 -21.32
N GLY A 127 2.71 -6.16 -20.52
CA GLY A 127 3.91 -5.34 -20.41
C GLY A 127 3.60 -3.88 -20.05
N ARG A 128 3.99 -2.95 -20.92
CA ARG A 128 3.77 -1.50 -20.74
C ARG A 128 2.32 -1.06 -20.99
N LEU A 129 1.51 -1.83 -21.71
CA LEU A 129 0.09 -1.53 -21.94
C LEU A 129 -0.73 -1.56 -20.65
N ASN A 130 -0.19 -2.15 -19.57
CA ASN A 130 -0.76 -2.07 -18.23
C ASN A 130 -0.95 -0.63 -17.75
N SER A 131 -0.21 0.37 -18.26
CA SER A 131 -0.47 1.77 -17.93
C SER A 131 -1.83 2.24 -18.47
N LEU A 132 -2.22 1.83 -19.68
CA LEU A 132 -3.52 2.18 -20.26
C LEU A 132 -4.67 1.53 -19.48
N ILE A 133 -4.53 0.24 -19.16
CA ILE A 133 -5.51 -0.45 -18.30
C ILE A 133 -5.55 0.18 -16.91
N GLY A 134 -4.40 0.53 -16.36
CA GLY A 134 -4.31 1.22 -15.08
C GLY A 134 -5.02 2.57 -15.08
N LEU A 135 -4.87 3.37 -16.14
CA LEU A 135 -5.60 4.62 -16.34
C LEU A 135 -7.10 4.40 -16.49
N LEU A 136 -7.54 3.37 -17.21
CA LEU A 136 -8.95 3.01 -17.30
C LEU A 136 -9.52 2.62 -15.94
N VAL A 137 -8.84 1.76 -15.19
CA VAL A 137 -9.23 1.36 -13.83
C VAL A 137 -9.30 2.55 -12.87
N LEU A 138 -8.33 3.47 -12.96
CA LEU A 138 -8.34 4.74 -12.21
C LEU A 138 -9.58 5.57 -12.57
N ALA A 139 -9.83 5.78 -13.86
CA ALA A 139 -10.97 6.56 -14.35
C ALA A 139 -12.31 5.93 -13.93
N THR A 140 -12.45 4.60 -14.03
CA THR A 140 -13.63 3.88 -13.55
C THR A 140 -13.81 4.07 -12.05
N GLY A 141 -12.75 3.96 -11.24
CA GLY A 141 -12.84 4.16 -9.80
C GLY A 141 -13.25 5.58 -9.40
N ILE A 142 -12.83 6.59 -10.16
CA ILE A 142 -13.29 7.98 -9.99
C ILE A 142 -14.77 8.08 -10.37
N ALA A 143 -15.20 7.46 -11.48
CA ALA A 143 -16.57 7.53 -11.97
C ALA A 143 -17.59 6.85 -11.05
N VAL A 144 -17.22 5.73 -10.40
CA VAL A 144 -18.13 5.00 -9.49
C VAL A 144 -18.05 5.49 -8.04
N LYS A 145 -17.16 6.45 -7.73
CA LYS A 145 -16.96 6.93 -6.37
C LYS A 145 -18.25 7.52 -5.80
N GLY A 146 -18.66 7.03 -4.62
CA GLY A 146 -19.87 7.48 -3.93
C GLY A 146 -21.16 6.79 -4.39
N THR A 147 -21.06 5.78 -5.26
CA THR A 147 -22.22 4.96 -5.63
C THR A 147 -22.66 4.12 -4.44
N ILE A 148 -23.93 4.25 -4.07
CA ILE A 148 -24.54 3.50 -2.97
C ILE A 148 -25.25 2.26 -3.52
N VAL A 149 -25.05 1.10 -2.89
CA VAL A 149 -25.66 -0.18 -3.28
C VAL A 149 -26.16 -0.94 -2.05
N ASP A 150 -27.25 -1.69 -2.18
CA ASP A 150 -27.87 -2.40 -1.04
C ASP A 150 -27.13 -3.70 -0.64
N THR A 151 -25.86 -3.85 -0.99
CA THR A 151 -25.08 -5.06 -0.70
C THR A 151 -23.62 -4.76 -0.32
N PRO A 152 -23.09 -5.37 0.74
CA PRO A 152 -21.68 -5.22 1.11
C PRO A 152 -20.74 -6.02 0.20
N LEU A 153 -21.25 -6.91 -0.66
CA LEU A 153 -20.44 -7.77 -1.52
C LEU A 153 -19.60 -6.98 -2.55
N LEU A 154 -20.02 -5.75 -2.86
CA LEU A 154 -19.35 -4.88 -3.82
C LEU A 154 -18.35 -3.90 -3.18
N LEU A 155 -18.14 -3.98 -1.86
CA LEU A 155 -17.12 -3.20 -1.14
C LEU A 155 -15.72 -3.34 -1.76
N PRO A 156 -15.24 -4.54 -2.15
CA PRO A 156 -13.93 -4.66 -2.79
C PRO A 156 -13.79 -3.85 -4.08
N PHE A 157 -14.90 -3.48 -4.73
CA PHE A 157 -14.91 -2.74 -5.99
C PHE A 157 -15.20 -1.25 -5.82
N GLY A 158 -15.42 -0.75 -4.60
CA GLY A 158 -15.64 0.67 -4.34
C GLY A 158 -17.10 1.09 -4.17
N PHE A 159 -18.05 0.16 -4.28
CA PHE A 159 -19.48 0.46 -4.08
C PHE A 159 -19.83 0.31 -2.60
N LEU A 160 -20.49 1.32 -2.04
CA LEU A 160 -20.71 1.43 -0.60
C LEU A 160 -22.16 1.13 -0.22
N PRO A 161 -22.43 0.32 0.81
CA PRO A 161 -23.75 0.28 1.40
C PRO A 161 -24.07 1.57 2.17
N ALA A 162 -25.35 1.86 2.33
CA ALA A 162 -25.81 2.99 3.14
C ALA A 162 -25.24 2.88 4.57
N GLY A 163 -24.71 3.99 5.10
CA GLY A 163 -24.12 4.03 6.44
C GLY A 163 -22.77 3.32 6.58
N PHE A 164 -22.08 2.99 5.47
CA PHE A 164 -20.76 2.38 5.53
C PHE A 164 -19.75 3.28 6.26
N ASN A 165 -19.03 2.68 7.21
CA ASN A 165 -17.89 3.28 7.88
C ASN A 165 -16.79 2.23 8.12
N SER A 166 -15.53 2.65 8.03
CA SER A 166 -14.33 1.81 8.21
C SER A 166 -13.14 2.72 8.45
N VAL A 167 -12.30 2.42 9.45
CA VAL A 167 -11.05 3.16 9.75
C VAL A 167 -9.99 3.01 8.67
N ASP A 168 -10.05 1.92 7.89
CA ASP A 168 -9.18 1.67 6.75
C ASP A 168 -10.01 1.07 5.60
N TYR A 169 -10.08 1.75 4.46
CA TYR A 169 -10.83 1.30 3.28
C TYR A 169 -10.16 1.68 1.97
N PHE A 170 -9.65 0.68 1.25
CA PHE A 170 -8.96 0.82 -0.02
C PHE A 170 -9.51 -0.17 -1.05
N PRO A 171 -10.55 0.20 -1.81
CA PRO A 171 -11.14 -0.67 -2.83
C PRO A 171 -10.19 -0.94 -4.01
N LEU A 172 -10.46 -1.98 -4.80
CA LEU A 172 -9.74 -2.25 -6.05
C LEU A 172 -9.85 -1.10 -7.04
N LEU A 173 -11.00 -0.44 -7.14
CA LEU A 173 -11.19 0.74 -7.95
C LEU A 173 -11.09 1.98 -7.05
N PRO A 174 -10.15 2.92 -7.27
CA PRO A 174 -9.23 3.04 -8.41
C PRO A 174 -7.85 2.38 -8.18
N TRP A 175 -7.57 1.92 -6.97
CA TRP A 175 -6.21 1.68 -6.47
C TRP A 175 -5.43 0.57 -7.17
N PHE A 176 -6.09 -0.48 -7.68
CA PHE A 176 -5.45 -1.50 -8.52
C PHE A 176 -4.85 -0.89 -9.79
N GLY A 177 -5.46 0.17 -10.33
CA GLY A 177 -4.94 0.90 -11.48
C GLY A 177 -3.58 1.54 -11.21
N VAL A 178 -3.36 2.05 -9.99
CA VAL A 178 -2.06 2.57 -9.54
C VAL A 178 -0.99 1.45 -9.54
N SER A 179 -1.35 0.25 -9.08
CA SER A 179 -0.46 -0.91 -9.15
C SER A 179 -0.16 -1.36 -10.58
N LEU A 180 -1.13 -1.30 -11.49
CA LEU A 180 -0.89 -1.60 -12.92
C LEU A 180 0.04 -0.57 -13.59
N ILE A 181 -0.11 0.71 -13.25
CA ILE A 181 0.84 1.75 -13.69
C ILE A 181 2.24 1.47 -13.13
N GLY A 182 2.34 1.13 -11.85
CA GLY A 182 3.59 0.69 -11.24
C GLY A 182 4.22 -0.51 -11.95
N MET A 183 3.40 -1.49 -12.33
CA MET A 183 3.83 -2.67 -13.10
C MET A 183 4.39 -2.28 -14.47
N ALA A 184 3.73 -1.37 -15.19
CA ALA A 184 4.19 -0.83 -16.47
C ALA A 184 5.51 -0.05 -16.33
N LEU A 185 5.68 0.72 -15.24
CA LEU A 185 6.95 1.39 -14.91
C LEU A 185 8.05 0.36 -14.66
N GLY A 186 7.75 -0.75 -13.98
CA GLY A 186 8.68 -1.86 -13.79
C GLY A 186 9.18 -2.46 -15.11
N TYR A 187 8.30 -2.63 -16.10
CA TYR A 187 8.67 -3.09 -17.44
C TYR A 187 9.53 -2.06 -18.19
N GLY A 188 9.17 -0.77 -18.09
CA GLY A 188 9.99 0.32 -18.64
C GLY A 188 11.39 0.37 -18.02
N TYR A 189 11.47 0.10 -16.71
CA TYR A 189 12.71 0.03 -15.96
C TYR A 189 13.59 -1.15 -16.40
N GLU A 190 13.03 -2.37 -16.51
CA GLU A 190 13.78 -3.55 -17.01
C GLU A 190 14.31 -3.32 -18.44
N THR A 191 13.52 -2.66 -19.29
CA THR A 191 13.93 -2.34 -20.67
C THR A 191 15.06 -1.30 -20.72
N SER A 192 15.10 -0.41 -19.72
CA SER A 192 16.05 0.69 -19.62
C SER A 192 17.28 0.37 -18.75
N ARG A 193 17.45 -0.90 -18.34
CA ARG A 193 18.52 -1.45 -17.46
C ARG A 193 19.96 -1.07 -17.84
N ASN A 194 20.18 -0.45 -19.00
CA ASN A 194 21.50 -0.12 -19.52
C ASN A 194 21.89 1.37 -19.45
N LYS A 195 21.10 2.28 -18.85
CA LYS A 195 21.39 3.73 -18.97
C LYS A 195 21.43 4.59 -17.70
N TRP A 196 20.93 4.13 -16.55
CA TRP A 196 20.65 5.06 -15.42
C TRP A 196 21.27 4.73 -14.07
N PHE A 197 22.01 3.62 -13.95
CA PHE A 197 22.35 3.10 -12.62
C PHE A 197 23.84 2.88 -12.43
N VAL A 198 24.40 3.69 -11.53
CA VAL A 198 25.77 3.54 -11.01
C VAL A 198 25.76 2.38 -10.01
N PRO A 199 26.57 1.32 -10.20
CA PRO A 199 26.75 0.30 -9.18
C PRO A 199 27.22 0.95 -7.89
N ALA A 200 26.49 0.75 -6.78
CA ALA A 200 26.91 1.23 -5.48
C ALA A 200 28.18 0.48 -5.06
N THR A 201 29.35 1.08 -5.35
CA THR A 201 30.67 0.55 -5.04
C THR A 201 31.04 0.67 -3.55
N SER A 202 30.18 1.31 -2.74
CA SER A 202 30.31 1.44 -1.29
C SER A 202 28.92 1.58 -0.65
N GLN A 203 28.54 0.64 0.24
CA GLN A 203 27.33 0.78 1.04
C GLN A 203 27.58 1.75 2.19
N SER A 204 27.10 2.98 2.07
CA SER A 204 27.13 3.94 3.18
C SER A 204 26.27 3.44 4.35
N ARG A 205 26.58 3.87 5.58
CA ARG A 205 25.77 3.55 6.77
C ARG A 205 24.27 3.87 6.56
N LEU A 206 23.99 4.99 5.87
CA LEU A 206 22.63 5.40 5.53
C LEU A 206 21.92 4.39 4.61
N GLN A 207 22.60 3.88 3.59
CA GLN A 207 22.03 2.86 2.69
C GLN A 207 21.69 1.58 3.44
N THR A 208 22.52 1.15 4.38
CA THR A 208 22.25 -0.03 5.22
C THR A 208 21.01 0.16 6.08
N ILE A 209 20.82 1.35 6.66
CA ILE A 209 19.64 1.68 7.46
C ILE A 209 18.39 1.67 6.58
N VAL A 210 18.41 2.39 5.45
CA VAL A 210 17.29 2.46 4.49
C VAL A 210 16.90 1.08 3.99
N THR A 211 17.89 0.27 3.61
CA THR A 211 17.73 -1.13 3.22
C THR A 211 17.04 -1.94 4.32
N SER A 212 17.44 -1.75 5.57
CA SER A 212 16.92 -2.48 6.73
C SER A 212 15.46 -2.13 7.01
N ILE A 213 15.10 -0.85 6.94
CA ILE A 213 13.72 -0.37 7.09
C ILE A 213 12.87 -0.92 5.93
N SER A 214 13.32 -0.76 4.68
CA SER A 214 12.59 -1.24 3.50
C SER A 214 12.32 -2.74 3.53
N LYS A 215 13.28 -3.57 3.99
CA LYS A 215 13.09 -5.04 4.16
C LYS A 215 11.91 -5.39 5.07
N ARG A 216 11.64 -4.52 6.06
CA ARG A 216 10.61 -4.71 7.08
C ARG A 216 9.35 -3.87 6.82
N SER A 217 9.24 -3.22 5.66
CA SER A 217 8.14 -2.33 5.29
C SER A 217 6.76 -2.90 5.59
N LEU A 218 6.49 -4.16 5.23
CA LEU A 218 5.19 -4.80 5.52
C LEU A 218 4.93 -4.97 7.03
N PHE A 219 5.94 -5.32 7.81
CA PHE A 219 5.81 -5.44 9.26
C PHE A 219 5.61 -4.08 9.92
N ILE A 220 6.34 -3.05 9.46
CA ILE A 220 6.16 -1.68 9.91
C ILE A 220 4.74 -1.22 9.58
N TYR A 221 4.26 -1.50 8.37
CA TYR A 221 2.88 -1.22 7.98
C TYR A 221 1.86 -1.93 8.88
N MET A 222 2.10 -3.17 9.29
CA MET A 222 1.15 -3.87 10.15
C MET A 222 1.14 -3.33 11.59
N LEU A 223 2.28 -2.86 12.09
CA LEU A 223 2.45 -2.48 13.49
C LEU A 223 2.39 -0.98 13.75
N HIS A 224 2.45 -0.13 12.72
CA HIS A 224 2.52 1.32 12.91
C HIS A 224 1.36 1.84 13.78
N GLN A 225 0.11 1.48 13.48
CA GLN A 225 -1.06 1.99 14.20
C GLN A 225 -1.08 1.57 15.68
N PRO A 226 -0.99 0.27 16.04
CA PRO A 226 -0.96 -0.10 17.46
C PRO A 226 0.26 0.45 18.20
N VAL A 227 1.41 0.57 17.54
CA VAL A 227 2.61 1.16 18.14
C VAL A 227 2.45 2.68 18.33
N LEU A 228 1.89 3.40 17.36
CA LEU A 228 1.61 4.84 17.45
C LEU A 228 0.63 5.13 18.58
N LEU A 229 -0.49 4.43 18.63
CA LEU A 229 -1.48 4.56 19.70
C LEU A 229 -0.87 4.27 21.08
N LEU A 230 -0.05 3.23 21.19
CA LEU A 230 0.65 2.92 22.45
C LEU A 230 1.63 4.03 22.85
N MET A 231 2.44 4.54 21.92
CA MET A 231 3.40 5.61 22.19
C MET A 231 2.69 6.90 22.61
N LEU A 232 1.63 7.29 21.91
CA LEU A 232 0.82 8.46 22.28
C LEU A 232 0.18 8.29 23.65
N ARG A 233 -0.34 7.09 23.96
CA ARG A 233 -0.91 6.78 25.28
C ARG A 233 0.10 6.89 26.41
N LEU A 234 1.33 6.42 26.19
CA LEU A 234 2.41 6.55 27.17
C LEU A 234 2.88 8.00 27.33
N ALA A 235 2.90 8.78 26.25
CA ALA A 235 3.39 10.16 26.27
C ALA A 235 2.37 11.18 26.79
N LEU A 236 1.10 11.02 26.46
CA LEU A 236 0.03 12.00 26.73
C LEU A 236 -0.98 11.53 27.79
N GLY A 237 -0.89 10.27 28.24
CA GLY A 237 -1.84 9.65 29.17
C GLY A 237 -3.18 9.30 28.52
N THR A 238 -4.16 8.94 29.35
CA THR A 238 -5.56 8.77 28.92
C THR A 238 -6.28 10.11 29.07
N ARG A 239 -6.46 10.85 27.98
CA ARG A 239 -7.48 11.92 27.94
C ARG A 239 -8.78 11.25 27.50
N SER A 240 -9.65 10.99 28.47
CA SER A 240 -11.01 10.49 28.26
C SER A 240 -11.90 11.57 27.67
#